data_AF-A0AAD0R2C6-F1
#
_entry.id   AF-A0AAD0R2C6-F1
#
_cell.length_a   1.000
_cell.length_b   1.000
_cell.length_c   1.000
_cell.angle_alpha   90.00
_cell.angle_beta   90.00
_cell.angle_gamma   90.00
#
_symmetry.space_group_name_H-M   'P 1'
#
loop_
_entity.id
_entity.type
_entity.pdbx_description
1 polymer ?
#
loop_
_entity_poly.entity_id
_entity_poly.type
_entity_poly.pdbx_seq_one_letter_code
_entity_poly.pdbx_strand_id
1 'polypeptide(L)'
;MLFHIPGLFDSDELARIRQALEQADWADGKATAGYQSAKAKHNLQLPEGHALAKEIGGALIDRLWQTPRFLSAALPHKVFPPLINCYREGGNFGFHIDNALRQPKGSPERVRTDLSSTLFLSEPDSYDGGELVIQDTFGIQQVKLAAGDLVLYPGTSLHKVNPVTRGVRYAAFFWTQSLVREDSQRALLFEMDNAIQQLTADVPEHPSLLQLTGTYHNLLRRWAEV
;
A
#
# COMPACT_ATOMS: atom_id res chain seq x y z
N MET A 1 2.24 12.11 2.03
CA MET A 1 3.51 11.43 2.42
C MET A 1 3.74 10.16 1.57
N LEU A 2 4.93 9.96 0.99
CA LEU A 2 5.36 8.66 0.41
C LEU A 2 6.27 7.94 1.41
N PHE A 3 5.93 6.72 1.81
CA PHE A 3 6.60 6.01 2.89
C PHE A 3 6.89 4.55 2.53
N HIS A 4 8.10 4.08 2.87
CA HIS A 4 8.58 2.73 2.58
C HIS A 4 8.60 1.90 3.86
N ILE A 5 8.04 0.69 3.77
CA ILE A 5 8.02 -0.34 4.80
C ILE A 5 8.72 -1.58 4.26
N PRO A 6 9.94 -1.90 4.73
CA PRO A 6 10.70 -3.03 4.22
C PRO A 6 10.24 -4.37 4.82
N GLY A 7 10.40 -5.45 4.06
CA GLY A 7 10.42 -6.82 4.58
C GLY A 7 9.13 -7.28 5.28
N LEU A 8 7.96 -7.06 4.67
CA LEU A 8 6.70 -7.57 5.22
C LEU A 8 6.61 -9.10 5.15
N PHE A 9 7.26 -9.73 4.18
CA PHE A 9 7.36 -11.18 4.07
C PHE A 9 8.82 -11.60 4.04
N ASP A 10 9.13 -12.76 4.60
CA ASP A 10 10.48 -13.34 4.50
C ASP A 10 10.74 -13.96 3.11
N SER A 11 11.99 -14.36 2.86
CA SER A 11 12.39 -14.91 1.55
C SER A 11 11.66 -16.21 1.18
N ASP A 12 11.34 -17.06 2.16
CA ASP A 12 10.70 -18.35 1.92
C ASP A 12 9.20 -18.18 1.64
N GLU A 13 8.56 -17.25 2.35
CA GLU A 13 7.20 -16.78 2.06
C GLU A 13 7.13 -16.19 0.65
N LEU A 14 8.05 -15.29 0.29
CA LEU A 14 8.09 -14.66 -1.02
C LEU A 14 8.31 -15.66 -2.15
N ALA A 15 9.21 -16.64 -1.96
CA ALA A 15 9.45 -17.69 -2.94
C ALA A 15 8.19 -18.53 -3.19
N ARG A 16 7.49 -18.93 -2.12
CA ARG A 16 6.22 -19.68 -2.22
C ARG A 16 5.12 -18.87 -2.91
N ILE A 17 4.94 -17.61 -2.50
CA ILE A 17 3.98 -16.70 -3.13
C ILE A 17 4.28 -16.57 -4.63
N ARG A 18 5.54 -16.33 -4.99
CA ARG A 18 5.95 -16.18 -6.38
C ARG A 18 5.68 -17.45 -7.20
N GLN A 19 6.06 -18.62 -6.69
CA GLN A 19 5.82 -19.90 -7.38
C GLN A 19 4.32 -20.14 -7.63
N ALA A 20 3.46 -19.80 -6.67
CA ALA A 20 2.03 -19.91 -6.83
C ALA A 20 1.47 -18.93 -7.88
N LEU A 21 1.99 -17.70 -7.92
CA LEU A 21 1.59 -16.68 -8.89
C LEU A 21 2.03 -17.01 -10.33
N GLU A 22 3.17 -17.67 -10.49
CA GLU A 22 3.66 -18.15 -11.80
C GLU A 22 2.74 -19.21 -12.42
N GLN A 23 1.99 -19.95 -11.60
CA GLN A 23 1.06 -20.99 -12.02
C GLN A 23 -0.41 -20.53 -12.05
N ALA A 24 -0.69 -19.30 -11.65
CA ALA A 24 -2.06 -18.82 -11.49
C ALA A 24 -2.72 -18.45 -12.83
N ASP A 25 -4.05 -18.62 -12.88
CA ASP A 25 -4.87 -18.16 -14.00
C ASP A 25 -5.17 -16.66 -13.87
N TRP A 26 -4.65 -15.90 -14.83
CA TRP A 26 -4.76 -14.44 -14.86
C TRP A 26 -5.92 -13.98 -15.75
N ALA A 27 -6.66 -12.97 -15.29
CA ALA A 27 -7.72 -12.31 -16.05
C ALA A 27 -7.35 -10.86 -16.40
N ASP A 28 -8.07 -10.23 -17.34
CA ASP A 28 -7.90 -8.81 -17.67
C ASP A 28 -8.18 -7.94 -16.43
N GLY A 29 -7.20 -7.13 -16.04
CA GLY A 29 -7.28 -6.31 -14.85
C GLY A 29 -8.20 -5.09 -14.96
N LYS A 30 -8.74 -4.77 -16.15
CA LYS A 30 -9.72 -3.67 -16.32
C LYS A 30 -10.97 -3.82 -15.46
N ALA A 31 -11.35 -5.06 -15.12
CA ALA A 31 -12.54 -5.36 -14.32
C ALA A 31 -12.55 -4.71 -12.92
N THR A 32 -11.39 -4.35 -12.38
CA THR A 32 -11.24 -3.79 -11.02
C THR A 32 -10.93 -2.29 -11.01
N ALA A 33 -10.84 -1.66 -12.18
CA ALA A 33 -10.56 -0.24 -12.32
C ALA A 33 -11.85 0.59 -12.34
N GLY A 34 -11.75 1.85 -11.89
CA GLY A 34 -12.82 2.83 -12.11
C GLY A 34 -13.02 3.12 -13.60
N TYR A 35 -14.16 3.70 -13.96
CA TYR A 35 -14.53 3.97 -15.37
C TYR A 35 -13.44 4.70 -16.18
N GLN A 36 -12.79 5.71 -15.58
CA GLN A 36 -11.70 6.43 -16.24
C GLN A 36 -10.41 5.61 -16.27
N SER A 37 -9.99 5.05 -15.14
CA SER A 37 -8.73 4.31 -15.04
C SER A 37 -8.72 3.02 -15.89
N ALA A 38 -9.88 2.39 -16.12
CA ALA A 38 -10.01 1.22 -16.98
C ALA A 38 -9.57 1.48 -18.43
N LYS A 39 -9.65 2.73 -18.92
CA LYS A 39 -9.22 3.11 -20.27
C LYS A 39 -7.71 3.12 -20.44
N ALA A 40 -6.96 3.31 -19.35
CA ALA A 40 -5.51 3.42 -19.33
C ALA A 40 -4.82 2.15 -18.81
N LYS A 41 -5.60 1.11 -18.46
CA LYS A 41 -5.11 -0.10 -17.79
C LYS A 41 -4.90 -1.24 -18.77
N HIS A 42 -3.67 -1.70 -18.85
CA HIS A 42 -3.25 -2.83 -19.67
C HIS A 42 -2.44 -3.80 -18.80
N ASN A 43 -3.12 -4.50 -17.90
CA ASN A 43 -2.47 -5.45 -17.01
C ASN A 43 -3.36 -6.67 -16.76
N LEU A 44 -2.83 -7.60 -15.99
CA LEU A 44 -3.50 -8.80 -15.56
C LEU A 44 -3.78 -8.75 -14.06
N GLN A 45 -4.83 -9.43 -13.62
CA GLN A 45 -5.14 -9.60 -12.20
C GLN A 45 -5.66 -10.99 -11.88
N LEU A 46 -5.42 -11.44 -10.66
CA LEU A 46 -6.17 -12.57 -10.13
C LEU A 46 -7.66 -12.18 -10.06
N PRO A 47 -8.58 -13.04 -10.53
CA PRO A 47 -10.00 -12.77 -10.44
C PRO A 47 -10.46 -12.46 -9.01
N GLU A 48 -11.44 -11.59 -8.88
CA GLU A 48 -12.01 -11.29 -7.58
C GLU A 48 -12.65 -12.56 -6.98
N GLY A 49 -12.23 -12.92 -5.76
CA GLY A 49 -12.66 -14.14 -5.10
C GLY A 49 -11.73 -15.35 -5.29
N HIS A 50 -10.68 -15.23 -6.13
CA HIS A 50 -9.68 -16.27 -6.34
C HIS A 50 -9.03 -16.71 -5.02
N ALA A 51 -8.88 -18.02 -4.80
CA ALA A 51 -8.40 -18.59 -3.54
C ALA A 51 -7.00 -18.05 -3.17
N LEU A 52 -6.06 -18.05 -4.12
CA LEU A 52 -4.71 -17.50 -3.90
C LEU A 52 -4.72 -16.00 -3.55
N ALA A 53 -5.63 -15.21 -4.14
CA ALA A 53 -5.73 -13.78 -3.81
C ALA A 53 -6.23 -13.57 -2.37
N LYS A 54 -7.17 -14.41 -1.90
CA LYS A 54 -7.66 -14.39 -0.52
C LYS A 54 -6.58 -14.83 0.47
N GLU A 55 -5.80 -15.84 0.12
CA GLU A 55 -4.71 -16.35 0.95
C GLU A 55 -3.61 -15.28 1.12
N ILE A 56 -3.07 -14.76 0.01
CA ILE A 56 -2.04 -13.70 0.05
C ILE A 56 -2.60 -12.45 0.74
N GLY A 57 -3.84 -12.06 0.41
CA GLY A 57 -4.48 -10.88 0.97
C GLY A 57 -4.72 -11.00 2.48
N GLY A 58 -5.15 -12.16 2.96
CA GLY A 58 -5.32 -12.43 4.40
C GLY A 58 -3.99 -12.35 5.14
N ALA A 59 -2.96 -13.05 4.67
CA ALA A 59 -1.63 -13.02 5.27
C ALA A 59 -1.04 -11.60 5.30
N LEU A 60 -1.24 -10.82 4.24
CA LEU A 60 -0.81 -9.43 4.18
C LEU A 60 -1.55 -8.56 5.21
N ILE A 61 -2.88 -8.65 5.29
CA ILE A 61 -3.66 -7.91 6.28
C ILE A 61 -3.19 -8.23 7.70
N ASP A 62 -3.03 -9.51 8.03
CA ASP A 62 -2.57 -9.95 9.36
C ASP A 62 -1.17 -9.38 9.69
N ARG A 63 -0.26 -9.36 8.72
CA ARG A 63 1.07 -8.77 8.87
C ARG A 63 1.02 -7.26 9.08
N LEU A 64 0.18 -6.54 8.33
CA LEU A 64 0.03 -5.08 8.43
C LEU A 64 -0.43 -4.66 9.83
N TRP A 65 -1.38 -5.38 10.43
CA TRP A 65 -1.86 -5.11 11.79
C TRP A 65 -0.81 -5.35 12.87
N GLN A 66 0.24 -6.11 12.57
CA GLN A 66 1.35 -6.40 13.48
C GLN A 66 2.59 -5.55 13.17
N THR A 67 2.54 -4.65 12.19
CA THR A 67 3.68 -3.86 11.74
C THR A 67 3.61 -2.44 12.33
N PRO A 68 4.40 -2.09 13.37
CA PRO A 68 4.28 -0.79 14.04
C PRO A 68 4.47 0.40 13.09
N ARG A 69 5.40 0.29 12.13
CA ARG A 69 5.64 1.31 11.11
C ARG A 69 4.41 1.57 10.23
N PHE A 70 3.64 0.53 9.91
CA PHE A 70 2.39 0.68 9.16
C PHE A 70 1.30 1.30 10.03
N LEU A 71 1.13 0.82 11.27
CA LEU A 71 0.14 1.35 12.20
C LEU A 71 0.36 2.85 12.47
N SER A 72 1.60 3.26 12.68
CA SER A 72 1.97 4.66 12.92
C SER A 72 1.79 5.55 11.68
N ALA A 73 2.25 5.09 10.50
CA ALA A 73 2.19 5.89 9.28
C ALA A 73 0.77 5.98 8.69
N ALA A 74 -0.02 4.90 8.76
CA ALA A 74 -1.31 4.80 8.09
C ALA A 74 -2.50 5.02 9.03
N LEU A 75 -2.35 4.81 10.34
CA LEU A 75 -3.43 4.84 11.35
C LEU A 75 -4.70 4.11 10.83
N PRO A 76 -4.61 2.83 10.44
CA PRO A 76 -5.64 2.16 9.68
C PRO A 76 -6.95 2.02 10.47
N HIS A 77 -8.06 2.48 9.87
CA HIS A 77 -9.43 2.16 10.31
C HIS A 77 -9.96 0.97 9.51
N LYS A 78 -9.91 1.04 8.17
CA LYS A 78 -10.34 -0.06 7.28
C LYS A 78 -9.32 -0.29 6.18
N VAL A 79 -9.10 -1.55 5.83
CA VAL A 79 -8.23 -1.94 4.71
C VAL A 79 -9.11 -2.60 3.63
N PHE A 80 -9.08 -2.05 2.41
CA PHE A 80 -9.71 -2.69 1.27
C PHE A 80 -8.95 -4.00 0.96
N PRO A 81 -9.65 -5.14 0.74
CA PRO A 81 -8.97 -6.42 0.50
C PRO A 81 -7.91 -6.35 -0.60
N PRO A 82 -6.67 -6.80 -0.35
CA PRO A 82 -5.61 -6.75 -1.35
C PRO A 82 -5.98 -7.44 -2.65
N LEU A 83 -5.71 -6.73 -3.74
CA LEU A 83 -5.84 -7.24 -5.10
C LEU A 83 -4.45 -7.56 -5.63
N ILE A 84 -4.32 -8.64 -6.39
CA ILE A 84 -3.04 -9.07 -6.95
C ILE A 84 -3.02 -8.76 -8.44
N ASN A 85 -1.98 -8.07 -8.90
CA ASN A 85 -1.76 -7.74 -10.30
C ASN A 85 -0.47 -8.32 -10.86
N CYS A 86 -0.45 -8.42 -12.18
CA CYS A 86 0.67 -8.89 -12.99
C CYS A 86 0.84 -7.95 -14.20
N TYR A 87 2.08 -7.53 -14.44
CA TYR A 87 2.49 -6.79 -15.63
C TYR A 87 3.59 -7.56 -16.34
N ARG A 88 3.41 -7.81 -17.64
CA ARG A 88 4.36 -8.49 -18.54
C ARG A 88 4.11 -8.02 -19.97
N GLU A 89 5.05 -8.26 -20.88
CA GLU A 89 4.87 -8.10 -22.34
C GLU A 89 4.33 -6.71 -22.76
N GLY A 90 4.87 -5.64 -22.18
CA GLY A 90 4.44 -4.25 -22.42
C GLY A 90 3.24 -3.79 -21.57
N GLY A 91 2.70 -4.67 -20.73
CA GLY A 91 1.64 -4.34 -19.79
C GLY A 91 2.02 -3.15 -18.90
N ASN A 92 1.06 -2.24 -18.71
CA ASN A 92 1.23 -0.97 -18.03
C ASN A 92 -0.09 -0.48 -17.42
N PHE A 93 -0.02 0.62 -16.68
CA PHE A 93 -1.20 1.36 -16.27
C PHE A 93 -0.89 2.84 -16.39
N GLY A 94 -1.50 3.54 -17.35
CA GLY A 94 -1.30 4.96 -17.57
C GLY A 94 -1.73 5.84 -16.38
N PHE A 95 -1.44 7.13 -16.48
CA PHE A 95 -1.72 8.08 -15.40
C PHE A 95 -3.20 8.10 -15.02
N HIS A 96 -3.46 7.94 -13.73
CA HIS A 96 -4.79 7.98 -13.15
C HIS A 96 -4.73 8.42 -11.68
N ILE A 97 -5.89 8.80 -11.16
CA ILE A 97 -6.14 8.99 -9.74
C ILE A 97 -7.12 7.89 -9.31
N ASP A 98 -6.94 7.36 -8.11
CA ASP A 98 -7.83 6.35 -7.57
C ASP A 98 -9.22 6.93 -7.26
N ASN A 99 -10.26 6.10 -7.37
CA ASN A 99 -11.58 6.51 -6.90
C ASN A 99 -11.54 6.74 -5.39
N ALA A 100 -12.07 7.90 -4.94
CA ALA A 100 -12.09 8.30 -3.54
C ALA A 100 -12.87 7.34 -2.62
N LEU A 101 -13.84 6.61 -3.17
CA LEU A 101 -14.63 5.60 -2.46
C LEU A 101 -14.59 4.28 -3.21
N ARG A 102 -14.33 3.20 -2.48
CA ARG A 102 -14.35 1.83 -2.96
C ARG A 102 -15.28 0.99 -2.12
N GLN A 103 -15.92 0.00 -2.73
CA GLN A 103 -16.77 -0.96 -2.03
C GLN A 103 -16.25 -2.36 -2.32
N PRO A 104 -15.77 -3.12 -1.31
CA PRO A 104 -15.41 -4.51 -1.51
C PRO A 104 -16.63 -5.32 -1.95
N LYS A 105 -16.48 -6.22 -2.92
CA LYS A 105 -17.59 -7.04 -3.38
C LYS A 105 -18.11 -7.93 -2.25
N GLY A 106 -19.43 -8.01 -2.13
CA GLY A 106 -20.09 -8.76 -1.06
C GLY A 106 -20.06 -8.06 0.31
N SER A 107 -19.49 -6.86 0.41
CA SER A 107 -19.57 -6.04 1.62
C SER A 107 -20.55 -4.87 1.42
N PRO A 108 -21.43 -4.58 2.39
CA PRO A 108 -22.23 -3.35 2.38
C PRO A 108 -21.40 -2.11 2.68
N GLU A 109 -20.17 -2.26 3.18
CA GLU A 109 -19.33 -1.16 3.63
C GLU A 109 -18.55 -0.51 2.49
N ARG A 110 -18.33 0.80 2.61
CA ARG A 110 -17.43 1.56 1.76
C ARG A 110 -16.15 1.90 2.50
N VAL A 111 -15.06 1.94 1.74
CA VAL A 111 -13.72 2.35 2.18
C VAL A 111 -13.37 3.65 1.47
N ARG A 112 -13.09 4.69 2.24
CA ARG A 112 -12.47 5.93 1.74
C ARG A 112 -10.99 5.65 1.47
N THR A 113 -10.50 6.00 0.28
CA THR A 113 -9.14 5.66 -0.17
C THR A 113 -8.13 6.73 0.21
N ASP A 114 -7.94 6.94 1.53
CA ASP A 114 -7.01 7.96 2.03
C ASP A 114 -5.57 7.68 1.60
N LEU A 115 -5.19 6.41 1.67
CA LEU A 115 -3.87 5.92 1.30
C LEU A 115 -3.98 4.76 0.31
N SER A 116 -3.09 4.77 -0.68
CA SER A 116 -2.85 3.66 -1.60
C SER A 116 -1.56 2.95 -1.18
N SER A 117 -1.55 1.62 -1.31
CA SER A 117 -0.41 0.78 -0.96
C SER A 117 -0.06 -0.16 -2.10
N THR A 118 1.23 -0.40 -2.30
CA THR A 118 1.74 -1.44 -3.19
C THR A 118 2.82 -2.24 -2.46
N LEU A 119 2.56 -3.54 -2.26
CA LEU A 119 3.56 -4.54 -1.88
C LEU A 119 4.18 -5.14 -3.14
N PHE A 120 5.49 -5.10 -3.24
CA PHE A 120 6.23 -5.70 -4.34
C PHE A 120 6.42 -7.20 -4.11
N LEU A 121 6.12 -8.03 -5.11
CA LEU A 121 6.24 -9.50 -5.06
C LEU A 121 7.23 -10.03 -6.10
N SER A 122 8.04 -9.16 -6.68
CA SER A 122 9.04 -9.49 -7.68
C SER A 122 10.27 -8.63 -7.45
N GLU A 123 11.44 -9.25 -7.47
CA GLU A 123 12.70 -8.52 -7.33
C GLU A 123 12.85 -7.48 -8.45
N PRO A 124 13.36 -6.28 -8.15
CA PRO A 124 13.42 -5.17 -9.10
C PRO A 124 14.29 -5.51 -10.32
N ASP A 125 15.32 -6.35 -10.16
CA ASP A 125 16.22 -6.74 -11.26
C ASP A 125 15.64 -7.87 -12.13
N SER A 126 14.55 -8.50 -11.69
CA SER A 126 13.90 -9.60 -12.43
C SER A 126 13.03 -9.13 -13.60
N TYR A 127 12.76 -7.82 -13.72
CA TYR A 127 11.98 -7.22 -14.80
C TYR A 127 12.50 -5.83 -15.20
N ASP A 128 12.30 -5.41 -16.45
CA ASP A 128 12.69 -4.09 -16.95
C ASP A 128 11.47 -3.18 -17.10
N GLY A 129 11.60 -1.92 -16.69
CA GLY A 129 10.48 -0.99 -16.54
C GLY A 129 9.62 -1.32 -15.31
N GLY A 130 8.32 -1.09 -15.40
CA GLY A 130 7.39 -1.40 -14.30
C GLY A 130 7.51 -0.51 -13.06
N GLU A 131 8.22 0.61 -13.16
CA GLU A 131 8.31 1.58 -12.07
C GLU A 131 6.91 2.14 -11.76
N LEU A 132 6.57 2.19 -10.47
CA LEU A 132 5.43 2.95 -9.99
C LEU A 132 5.84 4.42 -9.94
N VAL A 133 5.27 5.21 -10.84
CA VAL A 133 5.55 6.63 -10.97
C VAL A 133 4.45 7.41 -10.28
N ILE A 134 4.78 8.14 -9.22
CA ILE A 134 3.85 8.92 -8.40
C ILE A 134 4.20 10.39 -8.56
N GLN A 135 3.24 11.20 -9.00
CA GLN A 135 3.38 12.64 -9.07
C GLN A 135 2.86 13.25 -7.77
N ASP A 136 3.73 14.04 -7.14
CA ASP A 136 3.44 14.83 -5.95
C ASP A 136 3.52 16.34 -6.26
N THR A 137 3.38 17.17 -5.23
CA THR A 137 3.43 18.64 -5.36
C THR A 137 4.79 19.16 -5.84
N PHE A 138 5.87 18.43 -5.58
CA PHE A 138 7.25 18.86 -5.80
C PHE A 138 7.95 18.13 -6.95
N GLY A 139 7.30 17.13 -7.56
CA GLY A 139 7.79 16.45 -8.74
C GLY A 139 7.25 15.04 -8.90
N ILE A 140 8.08 14.18 -9.47
CA ILE A 140 7.76 12.80 -9.79
C ILE A 140 8.74 11.90 -9.05
N GLN A 141 8.19 10.95 -8.30
CA GLN A 141 8.94 9.86 -7.67
C GLN A 141 8.76 8.58 -8.47
N GLN A 142 9.84 7.86 -8.73
CA GLN A 142 9.80 6.54 -9.36
C GLN A 142 10.17 5.48 -8.33
N VAL A 143 9.28 4.51 -8.14
CA VAL A 143 9.40 3.51 -7.08
C VAL A 143 9.46 2.11 -7.68
N LYS A 144 10.52 1.37 -7.33
CA LYS A 144 10.74 -0.03 -7.67
C LYS A 144 11.53 -0.66 -6.53
N LEU A 145 10.83 -1.34 -5.62
CA LEU A 145 11.41 -1.84 -4.37
C LEU A 145 11.73 -3.33 -4.43
N ALA A 146 12.48 -3.83 -3.45
CA ALA A 146 12.74 -5.24 -3.24
C ALA A 146 11.45 -6.04 -3.04
N ALA A 147 11.45 -7.34 -3.35
CA ALA A 147 10.29 -8.16 -3.04
C ALA A 147 10.07 -8.21 -1.51
N GLY A 148 8.82 -8.15 -1.08
CA GLY A 148 8.45 -8.05 0.34
C GLY A 148 8.34 -6.61 0.86
N ASP A 149 8.85 -5.63 0.13
CA ASP A 149 8.74 -4.23 0.52
C ASP A 149 7.42 -3.61 0.07
N LEU A 150 6.89 -2.71 0.89
CA LEU A 150 5.67 -1.96 0.64
C LEU A 150 5.95 -0.47 0.54
N VAL A 151 5.31 0.18 -0.43
CA VAL A 151 5.21 1.63 -0.49
C VAL A 151 3.77 2.07 -0.16
N LEU A 152 3.68 3.12 0.66
CA LEU A 152 2.45 3.80 1.06
C LEU A 152 2.47 5.22 0.49
N TYR A 153 1.38 5.67 -0.11
CA TYR A 153 1.27 7.02 -0.69
C TYR A 153 -0.18 7.54 -0.66
N PRO A 154 -0.42 8.85 -0.81
CA PRO A 154 -1.78 9.39 -0.77
C PRO A 154 -2.62 8.87 -1.94
N GLY A 155 -3.85 8.43 -1.67
CA GLY A 155 -4.76 7.95 -2.73
C GLY A 155 -5.18 9.04 -3.72
N THR A 156 -4.94 10.30 -3.37
CA THR A 156 -5.15 11.48 -4.23
C THR A 156 -4.05 11.68 -5.28
N SER A 157 -2.93 10.97 -5.17
CA SER A 157 -1.77 11.19 -6.04
C SER A 157 -2.04 10.71 -7.46
N LEU A 158 -1.68 11.53 -8.46
CA LEU A 158 -1.68 11.10 -9.85
C LEU A 158 -0.52 10.11 -10.03
N HIS A 159 -0.81 8.91 -10.52
CA HIS A 159 0.21 7.87 -10.62
C HIS A 159 0.00 6.94 -11.82
N LYS A 160 1.07 6.27 -12.23
CA LYS A 160 1.09 5.28 -13.32
C LYS A 160 2.07 4.15 -13.00
N VAL A 161 1.94 3.03 -13.71
CA VAL A 161 2.96 1.98 -13.78
C VAL A 161 3.52 1.97 -15.20
N ASN A 162 4.83 2.18 -15.32
CA ASN A 162 5.52 2.12 -16.61
C ASN A 162 5.38 0.72 -17.25
N PRO A 163 5.50 0.61 -18.59
CA PRO A 163 5.50 -0.69 -19.25
C PRO A 163 6.57 -1.64 -18.72
N VAL A 164 6.19 -2.88 -18.46
CA VAL A 164 7.14 -3.97 -18.19
C VAL A 164 7.57 -4.57 -19.53
N THR A 165 8.82 -4.34 -19.92
CA THR A 165 9.34 -4.71 -21.26
C THR A 165 10.07 -6.06 -21.27
N ARG A 166 10.61 -6.48 -20.12
CA ARG A 166 11.22 -7.79 -19.89
C ARG A 166 10.77 -8.32 -18.53
N GLY A 167 10.61 -9.63 -18.42
CA GLY A 167 10.26 -10.28 -17.16
C GLY A 167 8.80 -10.05 -16.77
N VAL A 168 8.50 -10.28 -15.49
CA VAL A 168 7.14 -10.18 -14.95
C VAL A 168 7.19 -9.45 -13.60
N ARG A 169 6.31 -8.46 -13.45
CA ARG A 169 6.11 -7.73 -12.18
C ARG A 169 4.82 -8.19 -11.53
N TYR A 170 4.94 -8.91 -10.42
CA TYR A 170 3.83 -9.19 -9.51
C TYR A 170 3.78 -8.17 -8.38
N ALA A 171 2.58 -7.75 -8.00
CA ALA A 171 2.38 -6.92 -6.81
C ALA A 171 1.01 -7.15 -6.19
N ALA A 172 0.90 -6.90 -4.89
CA ALA A 172 -0.37 -6.71 -4.21
C ALA A 172 -0.62 -5.21 -4.05
N PHE A 173 -1.83 -4.74 -4.36
CA PHE A 173 -2.22 -3.34 -4.22
C PHE A 173 -3.57 -3.23 -3.51
N PHE A 174 -3.69 -2.19 -2.69
CA PHE A 174 -4.87 -1.98 -1.85
C PHE A 174 -4.97 -0.54 -1.36
N TRP A 175 -6.08 -0.24 -0.68
CA TRP A 175 -6.35 1.06 -0.10
C TRP A 175 -6.63 0.96 1.39
N THR A 176 -6.28 2.01 2.11
CA THR A 176 -6.55 2.13 3.54
C THR A 176 -7.36 3.39 3.78
N GLN A 177 -8.49 3.23 4.47
CA GLN A 177 -9.15 4.32 5.17
C GLN A 177 -8.44 4.52 6.50
N SER A 178 -7.87 5.70 6.68
CA SER A 178 -7.20 6.10 7.91
C SER A 178 -8.22 6.59 8.93
N LEU A 179 -7.93 6.38 10.21
CA LEU A 179 -8.61 7.03 11.33
C LEU A 179 -8.52 8.55 11.19
N VAL A 180 -7.39 9.06 10.70
CA VAL A 180 -7.16 10.49 10.47
C VAL A 180 -7.25 10.78 8.97
N ARG A 181 -8.30 11.50 8.56
CA ARG A 181 -8.61 11.80 7.15
C ARG A 181 -7.53 12.64 6.48
N GLU A 182 -7.17 13.76 7.08
CA GLU A 182 -6.24 14.75 6.50
C GLU A 182 -4.79 14.23 6.46
N ASP A 183 -4.13 14.31 5.30
CA ASP A 183 -2.74 13.84 5.12
C ASP A 183 -1.77 14.62 6.02
N SER A 184 -1.96 15.94 6.16
CA SER A 184 -1.10 16.79 6.99
C SER A 184 -1.21 16.45 8.47
N GLN A 185 -2.42 16.20 8.99
CA GLN A 185 -2.63 15.78 10.38
C GLN A 185 -2.01 14.41 10.66
N ARG A 186 -2.17 13.47 9.74
CA ARG A 186 -1.57 12.14 9.83
C ARG A 186 -0.05 12.20 9.78
N ALA A 187 0.53 13.04 8.91
CA ALA A 187 1.97 13.25 8.84
C ALA A 187 2.53 13.84 10.16
N LEU A 188 1.86 14.83 10.74
CA LEU A 188 2.25 15.41 12.04
C LEU A 188 2.23 14.37 13.17
N LEU A 189 1.20 13.51 13.21
CA LEU A 189 1.14 12.41 14.18
C LEU A 189 2.28 11.41 13.98
N PHE A 190 2.55 11.04 12.73
CA PHE A 190 3.63 10.10 12.39
C PHE A 190 5.01 10.63 12.78
N GLU A 191 5.31 11.90 12.46
CA GLU A 191 6.54 12.57 12.87
C GLU A 191 6.70 12.62 14.39
N MET A 192 5.61 12.96 15.09
CA MET A 192 5.60 13.02 16.56
C MET A 192 5.83 11.64 17.19
N ASP A 193 5.20 10.58 16.67
CA ASP A 193 5.38 9.21 17.16
C ASP A 193 6.83 8.74 16.94
N ASN A 194 7.42 8.99 15.76
CA ASN A 194 8.82 8.66 15.51
C ASN A 194 9.77 9.40 16.48
N ALA A 195 9.51 10.68 16.75
CA ALA A 195 10.30 11.45 17.71
C ALA A 195 10.17 10.90 19.14
N ILE A 196 8.97 10.49 19.56
CA ILE A 196 8.75 9.86 20.87
C ILE A 196 9.48 8.51 20.95
N GLN A 197 9.41 7.68 19.91
CA GLN A 197 10.11 6.39 19.87
C GLN A 197 11.63 6.57 19.95
N GLN A 198 12.18 7.53 19.20
CA GLN A 198 13.60 7.85 19.25
C GLN A 198 14.03 8.32 20.64
N LEU A 199 13.28 9.26 21.24
CA LEU A 199 13.57 9.73 22.60
C LEU A 199 13.42 8.62 23.64
N THR A 200 12.52 7.65 23.44
CA THR A 200 12.37 6.50 24.34
C THR A 200 13.62 5.61 24.30
N ALA A 201 14.27 5.48 23.13
CA ALA A 201 15.53 4.76 23.03
C ALA A 201 16.70 5.56 23.64
N ASP A 202 16.74 6.87 23.42
CA ASP A 202 17.85 7.72 23.85
C ASP A 202 17.82 8.06 25.36
N VAL A 203 16.63 8.29 25.92
CA VAL A 203 16.40 8.74 27.30
C VAL A 203 15.17 8.06 27.95
N PRO A 204 15.18 6.72 28.13
CA PRO A 204 13.98 5.89 28.40
C PRO A 204 13.13 6.25 29.62
N GLU A 205 13.71 6.95 30.61
CA GLU A 205 13.03 7.29 31.86
C GLU A 205 12.73 8.79 32.00
N HIS A 206 12.96 9.60 30.96
CA HIS A 206 12.72 11.02 31.05
C HIS A 206 11.21 11.31 31.24
N PRO A 207 10.79 12.03 32.29
CA PRO A 207 9.37 12.19 32.63
C PRO A 207 8.54 12.87 31.52
N SER A 208 9.17 13.68 30.66
CA SER A 208 8.50 14.29 29.50
C SER A 208 8.05 13.29 28.44
N LEU A 209 8.58 12.06 28.40
CA LEU A 209 8.09 11.02 27.47
C LEU A 209 6.60 10.74 27.71
N LEU A 210 6.19 10.60 28.97
CA LEU A 210 4.78 10.40 29.33
C LEU A 210 3.90 11.58 28.86
N GLN A 211 4.42 12.81 29.00
CA GLN A 211 3.70 14.02 28.57
C GLN A 211 3.56 14.10 27.05
N LEU A 212 4.61 13.76 26.30
CA LEU A 212 4.60 13.73 24.84
C LEU A 212 3.65 12.65 24.33
N THR A 213 3.74 11.43 24.86
CA THR A 213 2.82 10.32 24.55
C THR A 213 1.37 10.69 24.87
N GLY A 214 1.12 11.33 26.01
CA GLY A 214 -0.20 11.88 26.36
C GLY A 214 -0.72 12.89 25.34
N THR A 215 0.15 13.80 24.89
CA THR A 215 -0.17 14.80 23.85
C THR A 215 -0.50 14.14 22.51
N TYR A 216 0.30 13.15 22.08
CA TYR A 216 0.04 12.36 20.87
C TYR A 216 -1.36 11.72 20.91
N HIS A 217 -1.69 11.02 22.01
CA HIS A 217 -3.00 10.39 22.13
C HIS A 217 -4.16 11.39 22.22
N ASN A 218 -3.93 12.59 22.78
CA ASN A 218 -4.93 13.65 22.79
C ASN A 218 -5.19 14.21 21.39
N LEU A 219 -4.16 14.37 20.56
CA LEU A 219 -4.30 14.77 19.16
C LEU A 219 -5.00 13.70 18.34
N LEU A 220 -4.60 12.44 18.50
CA LEU A 220 -5.26 11.32 17.84
C LEU A 220 -6.75 11.26 18.19
N ARG A 221 -7.12 11.41 19.47
CA ARG A 221 -8.54 11.48 19.88
C ARG A 221 -9.31 12.67 19.28
N ARG A 222 -8.63 13.77 18.95
CA ARG A 222 -9.26 14.95 18.32
C ARG A 222 -9.48 14.76 16.82
N TRP A 223 -8.59 14.03 16.14
CA TRP A 223 -8.57 13.92 14.69
C TRP A 223 -9.11 12.58 14.16
N ALA A 224 -9.27 11.58 15.01
CA ALA A 224 -9.76 10.27 14.62
C ALA A 224 -11.26 10.26 14.28
N GLU A 225 -11.60 9.52 13.23
CA GLU A 225 -12.96 9.17 12.78
C GLU A 225 -13.13 7.65 12.84
N VAL A 226 -13.99 7.19 13.76
CA VAL A 226 -14.32 5.78 14.00
C VAL A 226 -15.74 5.43 13.55
#